data_AF-A0A7X2VIP5-F1
#
_entry.id   AF-A0A7X2VIP5-F1
#
_cell.length_a   1.000
_cell.length_b   1.000
_cell.length_c   1.000
_cell.angle_alpha   90.00
_cell.angle_beta   90.00
_cell.angle_gamma   90.00
#
_symmetry.space_group_name_H-M   'P 1'
#
loop_
_entity.id
_entity.type
_entity.pdbx_description
1 polymer ?
#
loop_
_entity_poly.entity_id
_entity_poly.type
_entity_poly.pdbx_seq_one_letter_code
_entity_poly.pdbx_strand_id
1 'polypeptide(L)'
;MKRKSILFLFLFLLSIGLAYETQSITAGWMTGSQYGIIGISVLLLLVYAIPAVWALFHFSKKWKLSWIPVLFSLLGGGFIAGWLSSFANTYFHEMIQAVAPNSDFWNQYESAIAGPLFEEPFKLIPIFFVLYLFNVRRIKSIFLLAIASGLGFQIVEDFAYIRQDMPEGFSYAVSGILGRIMNGVVSHWVYTALFMVGLFLIVQATKGRKELMLTGWFYFVAGFGLHFVGNSPFGQIETELPLAIPFLTAVGLFLVYQAYLTVQILDQGN
;
A
#
# COMPACT_ATOMS: atom_id res chain seq x y z
N MET A 1 5.72 27.20 -15.38
CA MET A 1 5.97 27.39 -13.94
C MET A 1 5.25 26.34 -13.09
N LYS A 2 3.91 26.20 -13.18
CA LYS A 2 3.11 25.25 -12.38
C LYS A 2 3.64 23.80 -12.31
N ARG A 3 3.95 23.17 -13.45
CA ARG A 3 4.46 21.77 -13.48
C ARG A 3 5.82 21.59 -12.78
N LYS A 4 6.70 22.60 -12.86
CA LYS A 4 8.01 22.57 -12.17
C LYS A 4 7.83 22.70 -10.65
N SER A 5 6.93 23.58 -10.20
CA SER A 5 6.59 23.73 -8.78
C SER A 5 5.95 22.46 -8.20
N ILE A 6 5.06 21.81 -8.96
CA ILE A 6 4.42 20.55 -8.54
C ILE A 6 5.44 19.41 -8.48
N LEU A 7 6.37 19.34 -9.44
CA LEU A 7 7.48 18.38 -9.39
C LEU A 7 8.37 18.63 -8.17
N PHE A 8 8.72 19.89 -7.89
CA PHE A 8 9.50 20.24 -6.72
C PHE A 8 8.78 19.82 -5.43
N LEU A 9 7.48 20.11 -5.30
CA LEU A 9 6.68 19.68 -4.16
C LEU A 9 6.69 18.15 -4.00
N PHE A 10 6.50 17.40 -5.09
CA PHE A 10 6.57 15.94 -5.05
C PHE A 10 7.92 15.46 -4.52
N LEU A 11 9.02 16.00 -5.06
CA LEU A 11 10.38 15.64 -4.64
C LEU A 11 10.65 16.03 -3.18
N PHE A 12 10.16 17.18 -2.74
CA PHE A 12 10.30 17.64 -1.36
C PHE A 12 9.57 16.70 -0.38
N LEU A 13 8.31 16.32 -0.66
CA LEU A 13 7.57 15.36 0.15
C LEU A 13 8.25 13.97 0.17
N LEU A 14 8.79 13.55 -0.99
CA LEU A 14 9.54 12.31 -1.11
C LEU A 14 10.82 12.34 -0.25
N SER A 15 11.55 13.46 -0.24
CA SER A 15 12.75 13.62 0.57
C SER A 15 12.45 13.64 2.07
N ILE A 16 11.31 14.21 2.49
CA ILE A 16 10.86 14.12 3.88
C ILE A 16 10.67 12.66 4.28
N GLY A 17 9.93 11.87 3.50
CA GLY A 17 9.71 10.47 3.85
C GLY A 17 10.98 9.64 3.80
N LEU A 18 11.89 9.88 2.84
CA LEU A 18 13.18 9.20 2.83
C LEU A 18 13.97 9.47 4.12
N ALA A 19 14.01 10.73 4.57
CA ALA A 19 14.66 11.09 5.83
C ALA A 19 13.95 10.45 7.03
N TYR A 20 12.61 10.49 7.07
CA TYR A 20 11.80 9.89 8.13
C TYR A 20 12.04 8.39 8.28
N GLU A 21 11.95 7.63 7.20
CA GLU A 21 12.07 6.16 7.23
C GLU A 21 13.49 5.67 7.51
N THR A 22 14.50 6.51 7.23
CA THR A 22 15.92 6.15 7.42
C THR A 22 16.54 6.74 8.68
N GLN A 23 15.84 7.62 9.40
CA GLN A 23 16.40 8.32 10.55
C GLN A 23 16.86 7.35 11.64
N SER A 24 16.04 6.34 11.98
CA SER A 24 16.36 5.43 13.07
C SER A 24 17.58 4.56 12.77
N ILE A 25 17.84 4.22 11.51
CA ILE A 25 18.98 3.37 11.14
C ILE A 25 20.29 4.17 10.98
N THR A 26 20.18 5.47 10.70
CA THR A 26 21.32 6.38 10.49
C THR A 26 21.73 7.12 11.77
N ALA A 27 20.94 7.03 12.83
CA ALA A 27 21.19 7.75 14.09
C ALA A 27 22.29 7.15 14.99
N GLY A 28 22.90 6.01 14.62
CA GLY A 28 24.11 5.48 15.26
C GLY A 28 23.93 4.90 16.67
N TRP A 29 22.70 4.67 17.13
CA TRP A 29 22.41 4.09 18.45
C TRP A 29 22.37 2.56 18.45
N MET A 30 22.30 1.92 17.28
CA MET A 30 22.16 0.47 17.16
C MET A 30 23.50 -0.26 17.33
N THR A 31 23.46 -1.43 17.96
CA THR A 31 24.63 -2.30 18.09
C THR A 31 24.93 -3.02 16.77
N GLY A 32 26.15 -3.57 16.64
CA GLY A 32 26.51 -4.37 15.46
C GLY A 32 25.60 -5.58 15.22
N SER A 33 25.09 -6.22 16.28
CA SER A 33 24.14 -7.33 16.15
C SER A 33 22.78 -6.86 15.64
N GLN A 34 22.30 -5.69 16.09
CA GLN A 34 21.06 -5.09 15.61
C GLN A 34 21.14 -4.72 14.12
N TYR A 35 22.27 -4.16 13.67
CA TYR A 35 22.53 -3.97 12.24
C TYR A 35 22.54 -5.31 11.47
N GLY A 36 23.09 -6.37 12.06
CA GLY A 36 23.05 -7.72 11.49
C GLY A 36 21.63 -8.27 11.33
N ILE A 37 20.78 -8.10 12.34
CA ILE A 37 19.36 -8.50 12.30
C ILE A 37 18.64 -7.76 11.18
N ILE A 38 18.75 -6.43 11.14
CA ILE A 38 18.14 -5.62 10.07
C ILE A 38 18.64 -6.08 8.70
N GLY A 39 19.95 -6.28 8.54
CA GLY A 39 20.54 -6.73 7.28
C GLY A 39 19.94 -8.04 6.77
N ILE A 40 19.82 -9.05 7.64
CA ILE A 40 19.23 -10.35 7.28
C ILE A 40 17.74 -10.20 6.97
N SER A 41 16.98 -9.48 7.79
CA SER A 41 15.56 -9.27 7.56
C SER A 41 15.28 -8.50 6.25
N VAL A 42 16.13 -7.54 5.90
CA VAL A 42 16.07 -6.84 4.60
C VAL A 42 16.37 -7.79 3.45
N LEU A 43 17.37 -8.68 3.58
CA LEU A 43 17.63 -9.69 2.55
C LEU A 43 16.43 -10.62 2.33
N LEU A 44 15.71 -10.98 3.39
CA LEU A 44 14.46 -11.75 3.30
C LEU A 44 13.35 -10.95 2.61
N LEU A 45 13.15 -9.67 2.98
CA LEU A 45 12.21 -8.76 2.33
C LEU A 45 12.45 -8.68 0.80
N LEU A 46 13.73 -8.63 0.39
CA LEU A 46 14.11 -8.56 -1.03
C LEU A 46 13.67 -9.79 -1.84
N VAL A 47 13.41 -10.95 -1.21
CA VAL A 47 12.96 -12.18 -1.88
C VAL A 47 11.66 -11.96 -2.63
N TYR A 48 10.71 -11.19 -2.09
CA TYR A 48 9.48 -10.84 -2.83
C TYR A 48 9.56 -9.45 -3.47
N ALA A 49 10.23 -8.49 -2.82
CA ALA A 49 10.24 -7.11 -3.31
C ALA A 49 10.92 -7.01 -4.69
N ILE A 50 12.04 -7.72 -4.92
CA ILE A 50 12.75 -7.69 -6.21
C ILE A 50 11.86 -8.27 -7.34
N PRO A 51 11.31 -9.50 -7.23
CA PRO A 51 10.40 -10.02 -8.26
C PRO A 51 9.15 -9.16 -8.49
N ALA A 52 8.55 -8.62 -7.42
CA ALA A 52 7.35 -7.78 -7.55
C ALA A 52 7.64 -6.46 -8.28
N VAL A 53 8.74 -5.77 -7.92
CA VAL A 53 9.18 -4.55 -8.60
C VAL A 53 9.60 -4.85 -10.03
N TRP A 54 10.29 -5.96 -10.29
CA TRP A 54 10.61 -6.39 -11.65
C TRP A 54 9.33 -6.61 -12.49
N ALA A 55 8.32 -7.28 -11.92
CA ALA A 55 7.05 -7.52 -12.59
C ALA A 55 6.34 -6.21 -12.94
N LEU A 56 6.34 -5.21 -12.05
CA LEU A 56 5.80 -3.88 -12.34
C LEU A 56 6.43 -3.25 -13.59
N PHE A 57 7.77 -3.24 -13.67
CA PHE A 57 8.47 -2.65 -14.81
C PHE A 57 8.33 -3.51 -16.08
N HIS A 58 8.25 -4.83 -15.95
CA HIS A 58 7.92 -5.73 -17.05
C HIS A 58 6.54 -5.39 -17.65
N PHE A 59 5.51 -5.26 -16.81
CA PHE A 59 4.16 -4.88 -17.25
C PHE A 59 4.09 -3.46 -17.79
N SER A 60 4.86 -2.51 -17.23
CA SER A 60 4.97 -1.15 -17.77
C SER A 60 5.39 -1.18 -19.23
N LYS A 61 6.46 -1.93 -19.54
CA LYS A 61 6.95 -2.10 -20.91
C LYS A 61 5.89 -2.79 -21.79
N LYS A 62 5.30 -3.88 -21.31
CA LYS A 62 4.26 -4.64 -22.03
C LYS A 62 3.03 -3.78 -22.36
N TRP A 63 2.65 -2.87 -21.46
CA TRP A 63 1.47 -1.99 -21.61
C TRP A 63 1.81 -0.63 -22.23
N LYS A 64 3.03 -0.46 -22.75
CA LYS A 64 3.51 0.76 -23.42
C LYS A 64 3.46 2.01 -22.52
N LEU A 65 3.62 1.83 -21.21
CA LEU A 65 3.78 2.91 -20.24
C LEU A 65 5.28 3.16 -20.00
N SER A 66 5.69 4.43 -19.99
CA SER A 66 7.05 4.82 -19.60
C SER A 66 7.32 4.40 -18.16
N TRP A 67 8.54 3.93 -17.87
CA TRP A 67 8.93 3.49 -16.54
C TRP A 67 8.97 4.64 -15.52
N ILE A 68 9.12 5.89 -15.97
CA ILE A 68 9.24 7.06 -15.08
C ILE A 68 7.97 7.27 -14.22
N PRO A 69 6.74 7.34 -14.78
CA PRO A 69 5.51 7.34 -14.00
C PRO A 69 5.42 6.20 -12.98
N VAL A 70 5.83 4.98 -13.36
CA VAL A 70 5.80 3.81 -12.47
C VAL A 70 6.76 3.99 -11.31
N LEU A 71 7.98 4.46 -11.57
CA LEU A 71 8.95 4.75 -10.52
C LEU A 71 8.44 5.85 -9.57
N PHE A 72 7.87 6.94 -10.10
CA PHE A 72 7.32 8.00 -9.26
C PHE A 72 6.16 7.49 -8.40
N SER A 73 5.29 6.65 -8.94
CA SER A 73 4.19 6.07 -8.17
C SER A 73 4.70 5.13 -7.08
N LEU A 74 5.68 4.27 -7.40
CA LEU A 74 6.34 3.36 -6.46
C LEU A 74 7.02 4.13 -5.31
N LEU A 75 7.89 5.09 -5.65
CA LEU A 75 8.60 5.90 -4.66
C LEU A 75 7.66 6.77 -3.85
N GLY A 76 6.64 7.36 -4.48
CA GLY A 76 5.64 8.16 -3.80
C GLY A 76 4.77 7.34 -2.85
N GLY A 77 4.40 6.12 -3.24
CA GLY A 77 3.72 5.18 -2.35
C GLY A 77 4.54 4.86 -1.10
N GLY A 78 5.84 4.57 -1.28
CA GLY A 78 6.74 4.31 -0.15
C GLY A 78 7.00 5.54 0.73
N PHE A 79 7.50 6.63 0.14
CA PHE A 79 8.09 7.75 0.88
C PHE A 79 7.23 9.02 0.88
N ILE A 80 6.02 9.01 0.33
CA ILE A 80 5.03 10.09 0.58
C ILE A 80 3.89 9.53 1.41
N ALA A 81 3.28 8.43 0.98
CA ALA A 81 2.16 7.86 1.72
C ALA A 81 2.61 7.24 3.05
N GLY A 82 3.77 6.59 3.14
CA GLY A 82 4.28 5.95 4.37
C GLY A 82 4.27 6.87 5.61
N TRP A 83 5.03 7.97 5.55
CA TRP A 83 5.11 8.89 6.70
C TRP A 83 3.79 9.63 6.97
N LEU A 84 3.03 10.02 5.94
CA LEU A 84 1.71 10.65 6.13
C LEU A 84 0.76 9.72 6.89
N SER A 85 0.73 8.45 6.49
CA SER A 85 -0.05 7.40 7.16
C SER A 85 0.40 7.19 8.60
N SER A 86 1.71 7.13 8.83
CA SER A 86 2.27 6.96 10.18
C SER A 86 1.78 8.07 11.12
N PHE A 87 1.87 9.35 10.72
CA PHE A 87 1.36 10.45 11.53
C PHE A 87 -0.16 10.37 11.75
N ALA A 88 -0.93 10.10 10.70
CA ALA A 88 -2.39 10.04 10.84
C ALA A 88 -2.85 8.89 11.74
N ASN A 89 -2.22 7.72 11.62
CA ASN A 89 -2.47 6.58 12.52
C ASN A 89 -2.12 6.94 13.97
N THR A 90 -0.98 7.60 14.22
CA THR A 90 -0.60 8.04 15.58
C THR A 90 -1.58 9.05 16.16
N TYR A 91 -1.96 10.09 15.42
CA TYR A 91 -2.91 11.08 15.93
C TYR A 91 -4.31 10.49 16.12
N PHE A 92 -4.71 9.54 15.28
CA PHE A 92 -5.96 8.83 15.47
C PHE A 92 -5.92 7.98 16.74
N HIS A 93 -4.82 7.27 16.99
CA HIS A 93 -4.61 6.53 18.22
C HIS A 93 -4.70 7.43 19.45
N GLU A 94 -3.95 8.53 19.48
CA GLU A 94 -3.98 9.49 20.59
C GLU A 94 -5.37 10.07 20.83
N MET A 95 -6.11 10.39 19.77
CA MET A 95 -7.49 10.86 19.86
C MET A 95 -8.40 9.79 20.48
N ILE A 96 -8.33 8.55 19.99
CA ILE A 96 -9.15 7.44 20.49
C ILE A 96 -8.83 7.16 21.97
N GLN A 97 -7.55 7.13 22.34
CA GLN A 97 -7.13 6.97 23.73
C GLN A 97 -7.60 8.12 24.63
N ALA A 98 -7.72 9.34 24.09
CA ALA A 98 -8.25 10.48 24.85
C ALA A 98 -9.77 10.41 25.08
N VAL A 99 -10.54 9.85 24.13
CA VAL A 99 -12.02 9.84 24.20
C VAL A 99 -12.62 8.52 24.67
N ALA A 100 -11.90 7.41 24.48
CA ALA A 100 -12.39 6.05 24.76
C ALA A 100 -11.25 5.08 25.20
N PRO A 101 -10.45 5.43 26.24
CA PRO A 101 -9.24 4.69 26.62
C PRO A 101 -9.47 3.22 27.01
N ASN A 102 -10.67 2.89 27.52
CA ASN A 102 -11.01 1.55 28.02
C ASN A 102 -12.02 0.84 27.12
N SER A 103 -12.12 1.22 25.85
CA SER A 103 -13.08 0.61 24.93
C SER A 103 -12.51 -0.66 24.30
N ASP A 104 -13.13 -1.80 24.61
CA ASP A 104 -12.79 -3.09 24.01
C ASP A 104 -12.91 -3.06 22.47
N PHE A 105 -13.90 -2.33 21.96
CA PHE A 105 -14.07 -2.16 20.51
C PHE A 105 -12.88 -1.45 19.88
N TRP A 106 -12.49 -0.29 20.43
CA TRP A 106 -11.37 0.48 19.87
C TRP A 106 -10.05 -0.28 20.00
N ASN A 107 -9.79 -0.91 21.15
CA ASN A 107 -8.60 -1.72 21.34
C ASN A 107 -8.46 -2.86 20.30
N GLN A 108 -9.57 -3.36 19.75
CA GLN A 108 -9.57 -4.43 18.74
C GLN A 108 -9.61 -3.92 17.30
N TYR A 109 -10.35 -2.85 17.02
CA TYR A 109 -10.67 -2.43 15.65
C TYR A 109 -10.06 -1.09 15.24
N GLU A 110 -9.37 -0.38 16.13
CA GLU A 110 -8.78 0.93 15.80
C GLU A 110 -7.84 0.85 14.60
N SER A 111 -6.88 -0.07 14.60
CA SER A 111 -5.96 -0.29 13.47
C SER A 111 -6.70 -0.74 12.19
N ALA A 112 -7.73 -1.58 12.34
CA ALA A 112 -8.59 -2.02 11.25
C ALA A 112 -9.34 -0.87 10.57
N ILE A 113 -9.72 0.15 11.34
CA ILE A 113 -10.40 1.35 10.84
C ILE A 113 -9.39 2.36 10.29
N ALA A 114 -8.35 2.67 11.07
CA ALA A 114 -7.38 3.71 10.77
C ALA A 114 -6.59 3.41 9.49
N GLY A 115 -6.10 2.17 9.35
CA GLY A 115 -5.33 1.71 8.19
C GLY A 115 -6.00 2.07 6.86
N PRO A 116 -7.18 1.52 6.54
CA PRO A 116 -7.85 1.84 5.29
C PRO A 116 -8.35 3.29 5.19
N LEU A 117 -8.71 3.92 6.32
CA LEU A 117 -9.20 5.30 6.34
C LEU A 117 -8.13 6.32 5.94
N PHE A 118 -6.89 6.13 6.40
CA PHE A 118 -5.81 7.09 6.14
C PHE A 118 -4.90 6.64 5.02
N GLU A 119 -4.52 5.36 5.01
CA GLU A 119 -3.48 4.90 4.12
C GLU A 119 -3.93 4.83 2.66
N GLU A 120 -5.14 4.33 2.38
CA GLU A 120 -5.60 4.24 0.99
C GLU A 120 -5.74 5.62 0.33
N PRO A 121 -6.36 6.64 0.97
CA PRO A 121 -6.34 8.00 0.43
C PRO A 121 -4.93 8.57 0.25
N PHE A 122 -4.01 8.36 1.21
CA PHE A 122 -2.65 8.87 1.08
C PHE A 122 -1.85 8.16 -0.01
N LYS A 123 -2.07 6.87 -0.26
CA LYS A 123 -1.49 6.14 -1.40
C LYS A 123 -1.99 6.67 -2.75
N LEU A 124 -3.14 7.36 -2.81
CA LEU A 124 -3.60 8.02 -4.03
C LEU A 124 -2.94 9.37 -4.31
N ILE A 125 -2.45 10.09 -3.28
CA ILE A 125 -1.76 11.37 -3.44
C ILE A 125 -0.62 11.28 -4.49
N PRO A 126 0.37 10.36 -4.36
CA PRO A 126 1.44 10.25 -5.34
C PRO A 126 0.92 9.85 -6.73
N ILE A 127 -0.15 9.06 -6.82
CA ILE A 127 -0.78 8.72 -8.09
C ILE A 127 -1.30 10.00 -8.76
N PHE A 128 -2.02 10.87 -8.05
CA PHE A 128 -2.52 12.12 -8.62
C PHE A 128 -1.40 13.06 -9.07
N PHE A 129 -0.29 13.14 -8.33
CA PHE A 129 0.91 13.82 -8.80
C PHE A 129 1.39 13.23 -10.13
N VAL A 130 1.48 11.91 -10.25
CA VAL A 130 1.93 11.21 -11.47
C VAL A 130 0.97 11.45 -12.64
N LEU A 131 -0.34 11.34 -12.43
CA LEU A 131 -1.34 11.60 -13.49
C LEU A 131 -1.21 13.02 -14.03
N TYR A 132 -1.02 14.00 -13.16
CA TYR A 132 -0.83 15.39 -13.54
C TYR A 132 0.54 15.62 -14.22
N LEU A 133 1.61 15.16 -13.58
CA LEU A 133 2.99 15.41 -14.02
C LEU A 133 3.32 14.70 -15.32
N PHE A 134 2.71 13.57 -15.64
CA PHE A 134 3.04 12.78 -16.83
C PHE A 134 1.86 12.63 -17.80
N ASN A 135 0.72 13.27 -17.52
CA ASN A 135 -0.49 13.24 -18.35
C ASN A 135 -0.95 11.80 -18.67
N VAL A 136 -0.87 10.91 -17.69
CA VAL A 136 -1.33 9.52 -17.82
C VAL A 136 -2.85 9.49 -17.69
N ARG A 137 -3.55 8.97 -18.71
CA ARG A 137 -5.01 8.92 -18.77
C ARG A 137 -5.60 7.53 -18.99
N ARG A 138 -4.79 6.61 -19.52
CA ARG A 138 -5.22 5.26 -19.87
C ARG A 138 -5.49 4.44 -18.61
N ILE A 139 -6.66 3.81 -18.51
CA ILE A 139 -7.07 3.06 -17.31
C ILE A 139 -6.09 1.93 -16.96
N LYS A 140 -5.55 1.20 -17.95
CA LYS A 140 -4.48 0.20 -17.70
C LYS A 140 -3.25 0.79 -17.04
N SER A 141 -2.86 1.99 -17.45
CA SER A 141 -1.73 2.68 -16.85
C SER A 141 -2.07 3.14 -15.44
N ILE A 142 -3.25 3.70 -15.21
CA ILE A 142 -3.72 4.11 -13.87
C ILE A 142 -3.75 2.90 -12.91
N PHE A 143 -4.24 1.76 -13.36
CA PHE A 143 -4.23 0.51 -12.61
C PHE A 143 -2.82 0.08 -12.22
N LEU A 144 -1.86 0.10 -13.16
CA LEU A 144 -0.47 -0.24 -12.86
C LEU A 144 0.18 0.74 -11.88
N LEU A 145 -0.14 2.04 -11.99
CA LEU A 145 0.35 3.06 -11.06
C LEU A 145 -0.20 2.85 -9.64
N ALA A 146 -1.45 2.41 -9.51
CA ALA A 146 -2.05 2.07 -8.23
C ALA A 146 -1.38 0.86 -7.57
N ILE A 147 -1.13 -0.20 -8.33
CA ILE A 147 -0.33 -1.35 -7.87
C ILE A 147 1.06 -0.88 -7.43
N ALA A 148 1.71 -0.02 -8.22
CA ALA A 148 3.04 0.49 -7.89
C ALA A 148 3.04 1.30 -6.59
N SER A 149 2.05 2.18 -6.38
CA SER A 149 1.93 2.96 -5.15
C SER A 149 1.73 2.07 -3.92
N GLY A 150 0.77 1.13 -3.99
CA GLY A 150 0.51 0.20 -2.88
C GLY A 150 1.70 -0.72 -2.60
N LEU A 151 2.41 -1.20 -3.61
CA LEU A 151 3.63 -2.01 -3.42
C LEU A 151 4.76 -1.20 -2.78
N GLY A 152 4.93 0.06 -3.19
CA GLY A 152 5.93 0.95 -2.60
C GLY A 152 5.67 1.18 -1.12
N PHE A 153 4.41 1.43 -0.77
CA PHE A 153 3.98 1.53 0.62
C PHE A 153 4.27 0.25 1.40
N GLN A 154 3.89 -0.91 0.86
CA GLN A 154 4.12 -2.21 1.49
C GLN A 154 5.60 -2.46 1.81
N ILE A 155 6.51 -2.17 0.87
CA ILE A 155 7.94 -2.41 1.07
C ILE A 155 8.48 -1.52 2.21
N VAL A 156 8.05 -0.26 2.26
CA VAL A 156 8.48 0.68 3.32
C VAL A 156 7.86 0.31 4.66
N GLU A 157 6.60 -0.10 4.69
CA GLU A 157 5.92 -0.57 5.89
C GLU A 157 6.61 -1.84 6.43
N ASP A 158 6.89 -2.83 5.59
CA ASP A 158 7.60 -4.06 5.98
C ASP A 158 8.98 -3.72 6.57
N PHE A 159 9.65 -2.70 6.04
CA PHE A 159 10.88 -2.18 6.63
C PHE A 159 10.66 -1.56 8.02
N ALA A 160 9.57 -0.82 8.22
CA ALA A 160 9.21 -0.29 9.53
C ALA A 160 8.94 -1.40 10.57
N TYR A 161 8.25 -2.48 10.17
CA TYR A 161 8.06 -3.65 11.03
C TYR A 161 9.38 -4.34 11.39
N ILE A 162 10.30 -4.51 10.43
CA ILE A 162 11.64 -5.04 10.73
C ILE A 162 12.34 -4.19 11.80
N ARG A 163 12.21 -2.87 11.74
CA ARG A 163 12.79 -1.96 12.74
C ARG A 163 12.11 -2.10 14.11
N GLN A 164 10.80 -2.29 14.13
CA GLN A 164 10.01 -2.47 15.34
C GLN A 164 10.31 -3.82 16.02
N ASP A 165 10.50 -4.88 15.25
CA ASP A 165 10.73 -6.24 15.75
C ASP A 165 12.19 -6.49 16.14
N MET A 166 13.12 -5.69 15.62
CA MET A 166 14.56 -5.85 15.84
C MET A 166 14.97 -5.88 17.34
N PRO A 167 14.45 -5.01 18.22
CA PRO A 167 14.78 -5.02 19.65
C PRO A 167 14.42 -6.33 20.37
N GLU A 168 13.43 -7.06 19.88
CA GLU A 168 12.98 -8.36 20.42
C GLU A 168 13.93 -9.52 20.05
N GLY A 169 14.94 -9.24 19.20
CA GLY A 169 16.00 -10.16 18.86
C GLY A 169 15.80 -10.93 17.55
N PHE A 170 16.81 -11.72 17.19
CA PHE A 170 16.92 -12.33 15.86
C PHE A 170 15.73 -13.23 15.49
N SER A 171 15.34 -14.16 16.36
CA SER A 171 14.26 -15.11 16.08
C SER A 171 12.91 -14.41 15.87
N TYR A 172 12.62 -13.38 16.66
CA TYR A 172 11.38 -12.62 16.55
C TYR A 172 11.35 -11.83 15.25
N ALA A 173 12.39 -11.04 14.96
CA ALA A 173 12.47 -10.25 13.73
C ALA A 173 12.45 -11.11 12.45
N VAL A 174 13.12 -12.27 12.44
CA VAL A 174 13.10 -13.19 11.29
C VAL A 174 11.74 -13.85 11.13
N SER A 175 11.12 -14.30 12.22
CA SER A 175 9.76 -14.86 12.16
C SER A 175 8.74 -13.83 11.69
N GLY A 176 8.86 -12.57 12.17
CA GLY A 176 8.04 -11.44 11.76
C GLY A 176 8.09 -11.21 10.25
N ILE A 177 9.29 -11.01 9.68
CA ILE A 177 9.42 -10.77 8.24
C ILE A 177 8.97 -11.97 7.40
N LEU A 178 9.21 -13.22 7.83
CA LEU A 178 8.70 -14.40 7.13
C LEU A 178 7.17 -14.44 7.12
N GLY A 179 6.52 -14.13 8.24
CA GLY A 179 5.06 -13.98 8.30
C GLY A 179 4.55 -12.89 7.35
N ARG A 180 5.24 -11.75 7.27
CA ARG A 180 4.90 -10.67 6.34
C ARG A 180 5.09 -11.04 4.88
N ILE A 181 6.14 -11.81 4.53
CA ILE A 181 6.33 -12.33 3.16
C ILE A 181 5.16 -13.24 2.76
N MET A 182 4.74 -14.13 3.66
CA MET A 182 3.64 -15.06 3.40
C MET A 182 2.30 -14.34 3.26
N ASN A 183 2.06 -13.33 4.09
CA ASN A 183 0.81 -12.54 4.06
C ASN A 183 0.83 -11.43 3.01
N GLY A 184 2.02 -11.04 2.52
CA GLY A 184 2.24 -9.93 1.59
C GLY A 184 1.77 -10.18 0.16
N VAL A 185 1.28 -11.39 -0.15
CA VAL A 185 0.73 -11.75 -1.47
C VAL A 185 -0.52 -10.92 -1.80
N VAL A 186 -1.39 -10.70 -0.82
CA VAL A 186 -2.59 -9.85 -0.93
C VAL A 186 -2.59 -8.85 0.20
N SER A 187 -2.14 -7.64 -0.12
CA SER A 187 -1.95 -6.56 0.84
C SER A 187 -2.14 -5.21 0.12
N HIS A 188 -1.38 -4.19 0.51
CA HIS A 188 -1.50 -2.81 0.02
C HIS A 188 -1.56 -2.66 -1.49
N TRP A 189 -0.77 -3.42 -2.27
CA TRP A 189 -0.80 -3.33 -3.74
C TRP A 189 -2.17 -3.73 -4.32
N VAL A 190 -2.86 -4.69 -3.71
CA VAL A 190 -4.22 -5.11 -4.10
C VAL A 190 -5.23 -4.06 -3.66
N TYR A 191 -5.16 -3.63 -2.41
CA TYR A 191 -6.13 -2.71 -1.81
C TYR A 191 -6.14 -1.39 -2.58
N THR A 192 -4.97 -0.81 -2.81
CA THR A 192 -4.82 0.45 -3.54
C THR A 192 -5.24 0.32 -5.00
N ALA A 193 -4.99 -0.83 -5.64
CA ALA A 193 -5.43 -1.07 -7.01
C ALA A 193 -6.95 -1.10 -7.14
N LEU A 194 -7.64 -1.81 -6.23
CA LEU A 194 -9.10 -1.86 -6.18
C LEU A 194 -9.68 -0.48 -5.85
N PHE A 195 -9.12 0.19 -4.84
CA PHE A 195 -9.56 1.51 -4.39
C PHE A 195 -9.46 2.55 -5.52
N MET A 196 -8.33 2.61 -6.22
CA MET A 196 -8.10 3.54 -7.33
C MET A 196 -8.97 3.22 -8.55
N VAL A 197 -9.14 1.94 -8.91
CA VAL A 197 -10.04 1.54 -10.00
C VAL A 197 -11.47 1.91 -9.67
N GLY A 198 -11.94 1.61 -8.45
CA GLY A 198 -13.27 1.97 -8.00
C GLY A 198 -13.52 3.47 -8.10
N LEU A 199 -12.59 4.29 -7.60
CA LEU A 199 -12.66 5.74 -7.69
C LEU A 199 -12.68 6.23 -9.15
N PHE A 200 -11.82 5.68 -10.00
CA PHE A 200 -11.79 6.02 -11.42
C PHE A 200 -13.16 5.75 -12.08
N LEU A 201 -13.76 4.58 -11.83
CA LEU A 201 -15.06 4.22 -12.39
C LEU A 201 -16.19 5.11 -11.88
N ILE A 202 -16.20 5.45 -10.58
CA ILE A 202 -17.16 6.40 -10.01
C ILE A 202 -17.04 7.75 -10.71
N VAL A 203 -15.82 8.28 -10.89
CA VAL A 203 -15.59 9.55 -11.61
C VAL A 203 -16.09 9.46 -13.05
N GLN A 204 -15.82 8.36 -13.77
CA GLN A 204 -16.33 8.18 -15.13
C GLN A 204 -17.87 8.10 -15.16
N ALA A 205 -18.50 7.51 -14.13
CA ALA A 205 -19.95 7.47 -14.00
C ALA A 205 -20.55 8.87 -13.79
N THR A 206 -19.92 9.73 -12.99
CA THR A 206 -20.34 11.14 -12.86
C THR A 206 -20.20 11.93 -14.16
N LYS A 207 -19.35 11.50 -15.09
CA LYS A 207 -19.12 12.10 -16.41
C LYS A 207 -20.02 11.52 -17.52
N GLY A 208 -21.02 10.72 -17.17
CA GLY A 208 -22.04 10.23 -18.10
C GLY A 208 -22.04 8.71 -18.31
N ARG A 209 -20.99 7.98 -17.90
CA ARG A 209 -20.93 6.51 -17.97
C ARG A 209 -21.61 5.85 -16.78
N LYS A 210 -22.90 6.15 -16.57
CA LYS A 210 -23.67 5.77 -15.37
C LYS A 210 -23.66 4.26 -15.10
N GLU A 211 -23.46 3.43 -16.13
CA GLU A 211 -23.34 1.98 -16.01
C GLU A 211 -22.17 1.54 -15.11
N LEU A 212 -21.14 2.38 -14.95
CA LEU A 212 -19.94 2.09 -14.18
C LEU A 212 -20.10 2.34 -12.67
N MET A 213 -21.19 2.99 -12.23
CA MET A 213 -21.34 3.45 -10.84
C MET A 213 -21.28 2.30 -9.83
N LEU A 214 -22.08 1.25 -10.05
CA LEU A 214 -22.16 0.11 -9.13
C LEU A 214 -20.82 -0.64 -9.05
N THR A 215 -20.22 -0.93 -10.20
CA THR A 215 -18.90 -1.58 -10.29
C THR A 215 -17.81 -0.72 -9.63
N GLY A 216 -17.91 0.61 -9.77
CA GLY A 216 -17.01 1.55 -9.13
C GLY A 216 -17.09 1.48 -7.61
N TRP A 217 -18.30 1.55 -7.05
CA TRP A 217 -18.51 1.40 -5.60
C TRP A 217 -18.08 0.02 -5.10
N PHE A 218 -18.34 -1.03 -5.86
CA PHE A 218 -17.92 -2.38 -5.51
C PHE A 218 -16.40 -2.45 -5.31
N TYR A 219 -15.59 -2.02 -6.28
CA TYR A 219 -14.13 -2.05 -6.13
C TYR A 219 -13.61 -1.08 -5.06
N PHE A 220 -14.22 0.10 -4.95
CA PHE A 220 -13.86 1.09 -3.93
C PHE A 220 -14.02 0.53 -2.52
N VAL A 221 -15.20 -0.04 -2.22
CA VAL A 221 -15.49 -0.66 -0.93
C VAL A 221 -14.69 -1.94 -0.74
N ALA A 222 -14.47 -2.74 -1.78
CA ALA A 222 -13.68 -3.95 -1.69
C ALA A 222 -12.21 -3.68 -1.30
N GLY A 223 -11.58 -2.65 -1.87
CA GLY A 223 -10.23 -2.25 -1.48
C GLY A 223 -10.14 -1.87 0.00
N PHE A 224 -11.08 -1.05 0.46
CA PHE A 224 -11.19 -0.66 1.87
C PHE A 224 -11.47 -1.86 2.78
N GLY A 225 -12.44 -2.69 2.42
CA GLY A 225 -12.90 -3.82 3.21
C GLY A 225 -11.85 -4.92 3.35
N LEU A 226 -11.08 -5.21 2.31
CA LEU A 226 -9.98 -6.16 2.39
C LEU A 226 -8.90 -5.68 3.37
N HIS A 227 -8.54 -4.40 3.30
CA HIS A 227 -7.57 -3.81 4.22
C HIS A 227 -8.11 -3.81 5.66
N PHE A 228 -9.36 -3.39 5.87
CA PHE A 228 -10.02 -3.47 7.18
C PHE A 228 -9.95 -4.89 7.76
N VAL A 229 -10.35 -5.90 6.98
CA VAL A 229 -10.35 -7.30 7.44
C VAL A 229 -8.93 -7.78 7.73
N GLY A 230 -7.96 -7.41 6.90
CA GLY A 230 -6.55 -7.73 7.09
C GLY A 230 -5.96 -7.21 8.40
N ASN A 231 -6.41 -6.03 8.85
CA ASN A 231 -5.98 -5.41 10.11
C ASN A 231 -6.92 -5.72 11.29
N SER A 232 -7.98 -6.50 11.07
CA SER A 232 -8.91 -6.91 12.12
C SER A 232 -8.47 -8.20 12.82
N PRO A 233 -9.09 -8.57 13.96
CA PRO A 233 -8.84 -9.85 14.61
C PRO A 233 -9.13 -11.10 13.74
N PHE A 234 -9.73 -10.94 12.56
CA PHE A 234 -10.01 -12.04 11.64
C PHE A 234 -8.77 -12.89 11.31
N GLY A 235 -7.63 -12.25 11.07
CA GLY A 235 -6.38 -12.96 10.76
C GLY A 235 -5.79 -13.75 11.95
N GLN A 236 -6.27 -13.48 13.16
CA GLN A 236 -5.82 -14.09 14.41
C GLN A 236 -6.73 -15.27 14.83
N ILE A 237 -7.72 -15.64 14.02
CA ILE A 237 -8.58 -16.79 14.29
C ILE A 237 -7.74 -18.07 14.18
N GLU A 238 -7.48 -18.69 15.33
CA GLU A 238 -6.76 -19.97 15.41
C GLU A 238 -7.73 -21.14 15.25
N THR A 239 -7.50 -21.95 14.22
CA THR A 239 -8.22 -23.20 13.95
C THR A 239 -7.22 -24.27 13.53
N GLU A 240 -7.60 -25.56 13.65
CA GLU A 240 -6.73 -26.69 13.24
C GLU A 240 -6.22 -26.56 11.80
N LEU A 241 -7.05 -26.03 10.90
CA LEU A 241 -6.68 -25.63 9.55
C LEU A 241 -6.63 -24.09 9.47
N PRO A 242 -5.55 -23.46 9.00
CA PRO A 242 -5.46 -22.01 8.94
C PRO A 242 -6.32 -21.47 7.78
N LEU A 243 -7.60 -21.17 8.03
CA LEU A 243 -8.54 -20.79 6.96
C LEU A 243 -8.61 -19.28 6.70
N ALA A 244 -8.43 -18.44 7.72
CA ALA A 244 -8.68 -17.00 7.63
C ALA A 244 -7.79 -16.31 6.58
N ILE A 245 -6.46 -16.43 6.72
CA ILE A 245 -5.51 -15.79 5.80
C ILE A 245 -5.61 -16.36 4.37
N PRO A 246 -5.69 -17.69 4.13
CA PRO A 246 -5.88 -18.20 2.78
C PRO A 246 -7.19 -17.77 2.15
N PHE A 247 -8.28 -17.68 2.92
CA PHE A 247 -9.55 -17.15 2.42
C PHE A 247 -9.41 -15.69 1.98
N LEU A 248 -8.85 -14.82 2.82
CA LEU A 248 -8.62 -13.42 2.49
C LEU A 248 -7.72 -13.27 1.25
N THR A 249 -6.67 -14.09 1.16
CA THR A 249 -5.77 -14.15 0.00
C THR A 249 -6.52 -14.56 -1.27
N ALA A 250 -7.32 -15.63 -1.22
CA ALA A 250 -8.09 -16.08 -2.38
C ALA A 250 -9.09 -15.01 -2.85
N VAL A 251 -9.80 -14.37 -1.92
CA VAL A 251 -10.75 -13.29 -2.21
C VAL A 251 -10.03 -12.10 -2.84
N GLY A 252 -8.92 -11.63 -2.28
CA GLY A 252 -8.20 -10.48 -2.83
C GLY A 252 -7.58 -10.76 -4.22
N LEU A 253 -7.00 -11.95 -4.43
CA LEU A 253 -6.51 -12.36 -5.76
C LEU A 253 -7.63 -12.43 -6.78
N PHE A 254 -8.79 -12.98 -6.39
CA PHE A 254 -9.95 -13.04 -7.26
C PHE A 254 -10.45 -11.63 -7.63
N LEU A 255 -10.56 -10.72 -6.65
CA LEU A 255 -11.04 -9.36 -6.86
C LEU A 255 -10.09 -8.53 -7.74
N VAL A 256 -8.77 -8.61 -7.52
CA VAL A 256 -7.81 -7.90 -8.37
C VAL A 256 -7.78 -8.46 -9.78
N TYR A 257 -8.02 -9.76 -9.96
CA TYR A 257 -8.20 -10.37 -11.28
C TYR A 257 -9.48 -9.86 -11.97
N GLN A 258 -10.61 -9.76 -11.26
CA GLN A 258 -11.84 -9.16 -11.80
C GLN A 258 -11.64 -7.68 -12.19
N ALA A 259 -10.93 -6.92 -11.36
CA ALA A 259 -10.56 -5.55 -11.66
C ALA A 259 -9.68 -5.47 -12.92
N TYR A 260 -8.69 -6.36 -13.04
CA TYR A 260 -7.87 -6.47 -14.25
C TYR A 260 -8.73 -6.75 -15.50
N LEU A 261 -9.68 -7.70 -15.46
CA LEU A 261 -10.58 -7.97 -16.58
C LEU A 261 -11.43 -6.74 -16.94
N THR A 262 -11.97 -6.04 -15.94
CA THR A 262 -12.73 -4.80 -16.13
C THR A 262 -11.88 -3.75 -16.83
N VAL A 263 -10.65 -3.56 -16.35
CA VAL A 263 -9.66 -2.65 -16.93
C VAL A 263 -9.30 -3.05 -18.36
N GLN A 264 -9.17 -4.35 -18.67
CA GLN A 264 -8.92 -4.83 -20.03
C GLN A 264 -10.04 -4.46 -21.00
N ILE A 265 -11.29 -4.70 -20.60
CA ILE A 265 -12.48 -4.41 -21.43
C ILE A 265 -12.59 -2.90 -21.69
N LEU A 266 -12.49 -2.08 -20.65
CA LEU A 266 -12.63 -0.62 -20.78
C LEU A 266 -11.50 0.04 -21.58
N ASP A 267 -10.34 -0.59 -21.63
CA ASP A 267 -9.20 -0.12 -22.38
C ASP A 267 -9.26 -0.48 -23.87
N GLN A 268 -9.99 -1.53 -24.23
CA GLN A 268 -10.25 -1.91 -25.63
C GLN A 268 -11.41 -1.12 -26.25
N GLY A 269 -12.31 -0.60 -25.41
CA GLY A 269 -13.49 0.18 -25.84
C GLY A 269 -13.28 1.69 -25.95
N ASN A 270 -12.04 2.20 -25.81
CA ASN A 270 -11.65 3.60 -26.04
C ASN A 270 -10.61 3.66 -27.16
#